data_AF-A0A523KSX6-F1
#
_entry.id   AF-A0A523KSX6-F1
#
_cell.length_a   1.000
_cell.length_b   1.000
_cell.length_c   1.000
_cell.angle_alpha   90.00
_cell.angle_beta   90.00
_cell.angle_gamma   90.00
#
_symmetry.space_group_name_H-M   'P 1'
#
loop_
_entity.id
_entity.type
_entity.pdbx_description
1 polymer ?
#
loop_
_entity_poly.entity_id
_entity_poly.type
_entity_poly.pdbx_seq_one_letter_code
_entity_poly.pdbx_strand_id
1 'polypeptide(L)'
;MHKFVNFKPFIQFLPAGRKPVLRFAASLWVIMSLVACSGLPDLPVTDESYRNWARYQEQLDEINSWQIHARAVIFVGREVYQVGISWQREIDQFVIVIEAPFGSGVFRLETNQQAEGLPPIKLSMPDGQVLFDESAEVLLTRVLGWSFPISGLKSWIKGLPL
;
A
#
# COMPACT_ATOMS: atom_id res chain seq x y z
N MET A 1 -29.82 59.19 -75.99
CA MET A 1 -29.68 60.14 -74.86
C MET A 1 -29.66 59.37 -73.55
N HIS A 2 -28.87 59.87 -72.62
CA HIS A 2 -28.24 59.22 -71.47
C HIS A 2 -29.13 58.37 -70.53
N LYS A 3 -28.58 57.20 -70.17
CA LYS A 3 -28.83 56.43 -68.94
C LYS A 3 -28.66 57.32 -67.70
N PHE A 4 -29.44 57.08 -66.64
CA PHE A 4 -28.98 56.92 -65.24
C PHE A 4 -30.22 56.66 -64.37
N VAL A 5 -30.38 55.42 -63.89
CA VAL A 5 -31.38 55.08 -62.85
C VAL A 5 -30.63 54.52 -61.65
N ASN A 6 -30.56 55.39 -60.65
CA ASN A 6 -30.73 55.20 -59.21
C ASN A 6 -30.00 54.05 -58.46
N PHE A 7 -29.19 54.49 -57.50
CA PHE A 7 -28.44 53.70 -56.53
C PHE A 7 -29.36 53.33 -55.35
N LYS A 8 -29.53 52.03 -55.06
CA LYS A 8 -30.08 51.56 -53.77
C LYS A 8 -28.95 50.84 -53.00
N PRO A 9 -28.73 51.13 -51.70
CA PRO A 9 -27.75 50.40 -50.91
C PRO A 9 -28.36 49.05 -50.52
N PHE A 10 -27.71 47.98 -50.95
CA PHE A 10 -28.09 46.63 -50.55
C PHE A 10 -27.32 46.26 -49.28
N ILE A 11 -27.90 46.62 -48.13
CA ILE A 11 -27.56 45.97 -46.87
C ILE A 11 -28.33 44.65 -46.86
N GLN A 12 -27.65 43.53 -47.11
CA GLN A 12 -28.16 42.20 -46.78
C GLN A 12 -27.32 41.55 -45.69
N PHE A 13 -27.91 41.58 -44.48
CA PHE A 13 -28.10 40.44 -43.60
C PHE A 13 -26.96 39.39 -43.54
N LEU A 14 -26.11 39.54 -42.53
CA LEU A 14 -25.48 38.41 -41.85
C LEU A 14 -26.57 37.52 -41.24
N PRO A 15 -26.60 36.20 -41.49
CA PRO A 15 -27.49 35.31 -40.76
C PRO A 15 -26.99 35.20 -39.31
N ALA A 16 -27.71 35.87 -38.42
CA ALA A 16 -27.79 35.50 -37.02
C ALA A 16 -28.34 34.07 -36.90
N GLY A 17 -27.80 33.25 -35.99
CA GLY A 17 -28.54 32.09 -35.50
C GLY A 17 -27.82 30.75 -35.34
N ARG A 18 -26.48 30.67 -35.40
CA ARG A 18 -25.77 29.36 -35.27
C ARG A 18 -24.75 29.27 -34.13
N LYS A 19 -24.86 30.13 -33.12
CA LYS A 19 -23.99 30.12 -31.91
C LYS A 19 -24.61 29.53 -30.63
N PRO A 20 -25.95 29.57 -30.37
CA PRO A 20 -26.47 29.04 -29.11
C PRO A 20 -26.47 27.51 -29.09
N VAL A 21 -26.85 26.86 -30.19
CA VAL A 21 -26.94 25.39 -30.31
C VAL A 21 -25.59 24.71 -30.08
N LEU A 22 -24.49 25.30 -30.57
CA LEU A 22 -23.14 24.75 -30.39
C LEU A 22 -22.65 24.87 -28.93
N ARG A 23 -23.04 25.95 -28.23
CA ARG A 23 -22.71 26.16 -26.80
C ARG A 23 -23.50 25.22 -25.89
N PHE A 24 -24.78 25.00 -26.19
CA PHE A 24 -25.60 24.02 -25.47
C PHE A 24 -25.10 22.59 -25.69
N ALA A 25 -24.72 22.22 -26.92
CA ALA A 25 -24.14 20.91 -27.22
C ALA A 25 -22.82 20.68 -26.47
N ALA A 26 -21.93 21.69 -26.41
CA ALA A 26 -20.69 21.61 -25.65
C ALA A 26 -20.94 21.45 -24.14
N SER A 27 -21.91 22.18 -23.58
CA SER A 27 -22.27 22.06 -22.15
C SER A 27 -22.89 20.69 -21.84
N LEU A 28 -23.71 20.14 -22.74
CA LEU A 28 -24.31 18.82 -22.58
C LEU A 28 -23.25 17.72 -22.63
N TRP A 29 -22.26 17.86 -23.50
CA TRP A 29 -21.13 16.93 -23.63
C TRP A 29 -20.25 16.94 -22.37
N VAL A 30 -19.94 18.12 -21.83
CA VAL A 30 -19.22 18.24 -20.55
C VAL A 30 -20.00 17.60 -19.41
N ILE A 31 -21.31 17.88 -19.27
CA ILE A 31 -22.14 17.26 -18.22
C ILE A 31 -22.16 15.72 -18.35
N MET A 32 -22.24 15.20 -19.57
CA MET A 32 -22.24 13.76 -19.83
C MET A 32 -20.90 13.09 -19.49
N SER A 33 -19.77 13.79 -19.67
CA SER A 33 -18.46 13.30 -19.24
C SER A 33 -18.30 13.26 -17.71
N LEU A 34 -18.96 14.15 -16.96
CA LEU A 34 -18.86 14.15 -15.49
C LEU A 34 -19.60 12.97 -14.83
N VAL A 35 -20.66 12.43 -15.43
CA VAL A 35 -21.45 11.33 -14.83
C VAL A 35 -20.77 9.96 -15.01
N ALA A 36 -19.84 9.83 -15.96
CA ALA A 36 -19.21 8.56 -16.34
C ALA A 36 -18.26 7.95 -15.27
N CYS A 37 -17.85 8.70 -14.24
CA CYS A 37 -16.94 8.21 -13.19
C CYS A 37 -17.64 7.85 -11.86
N SER A 38 -18.97 7.90 -11.76
CA SER A 38 -19.65 7.88 -10.44
C SER A 38 -20.28 6.55 -10.01
N GLY A 39 -20.26 5.50 -10.83
CA GLY A 39 -20.92 4.24 -10.51
C GLY A 39 -19.99 3.03 -10.60
N LEU A 40 -19.32 2.67 -9.50
CA LEU A 40 -18.92 1.28 -9.31
C LEU A 40 -20.14 0.51 -8.78
N PRO A 41 -20.64 -0.51 -9.49
CA PRO A 41 -21.70 -1.36 -8.96
C PRO A 41 -21.17 -2.15 -7.76
N ASP A 42 -21.93 -2.15 -6.66
CA ASP A 42 -21.66 -3.01 -5.51
C ASP A 42 -21.95 -4.46 -5.91
N LEU A 43 -20.90 -5.26 -6.07
CA LEU A 43 -21.00 -6.66 -6.47
C LEU A 43 -21.29 -7.49 -5.21
N PRO A 44 -22.38 -8.27 -5.17
CA PRO A 44 -22.66 -9.10 -4.00
C PRO A 44 -21.55 -10.14 -3.82
N VAL A 45 -21.13 -10.36 -2.58
CA VAL A 45 -20.24 -11.47 -2.23
C VAL A 45 -21.02 -12.77 -2.38
N THR A 46 -20.62 -13.61 -3.33
CA THR A 46 -21.28 -14.90 -3.61
C THR A 46 -20.51 -16.07 -3.01
N ASP A 47 -21.11 -17.26 -3.01
CA ASP A 47 -20.40 -18.51 -2.64
C ASP A 47 -19.15 -18.74 -3.52
N GLU A 48 -19.18 -18.31 -4.77
CA GLU A 48 -18.01 -18.37 -5.66
C GLU A 48 -16.89 -17.43 -5.18
N SER A 49 -17.24 -16.22 -4.72
CA SER A 49 -16.29 -15.28 -4.12
C SER A 49 -15.58 -15.90 -2.92
N TYR A 50 -16.31 -16.60 -2.03
CA TYR A 50 -15.71 -17.30 -0.89
C TYR A 50 -14.77 -18.43 -1.31
N ARG A 51 -15.16 -19.25 -2.29
CA ARG A 51 -14.29 -20.33 -2.81
C ARG A 51 -13.03 -19.78 -3.48
N ASN A 52 -13.16 -18.69 -4.24
CA ASN A 52 -12.02 -18.04 -4.88
C ASN A 52 -11.08 -17.42 -3.84
N TRP A 53 -11.62 -16.82 -2.77
CA TRP A 53 -10.84 -16.32 -1.65
C TRP A 53 -10.09 -17.44 -0.93
N ALA A 54 -10.74 -18.57 -0.62
CA ALA A 54 -10.08 -19.72 0.02
C ALA A 54 -8.91 -20.25 -0.82
N ARG A 55 -9.09 -20.42 -2.14
CA ARG A 55 -8.01 -20.83 -3.05
C ARG A 55 -6.87 -19.82 -3.09
N TYR A 56 -7.20 -18.53 -3.07
CA TYR A 56 -6.19 -17.47 -3.05
C TYR A 56 -5.38 -17.47 -1.75
N GLN A 57 -6.02 -17.75 -0.61
CA GLN A 57 -5.32 -17.91 0.66
C GLN A 57 -4.33 -19.10 0.63
N GLU A 58 -4.69 -20.23 0.03
CA GLU A 58 -3.78 -21.37 -0.15
C GLU A 58 -2.54 -20.96 -0.98
N GLN A 59 -2.76 -20.26 -2.11
CA GLN A 59 -1.67 -19.76 -2.95
C GLN A 59 -0.74 -18.78 -2.22
N LEU A 60 -1.29 -17.90 -1.38
CA LEU A 60 -0.51 -16.99 -0.55
C LEU A 60 0.24 -17.74 0.56
N ASP A 61 -0.31 -18.84 1.07
CA ASP A 61 0.36 -19.59 2.13
C ASP A 61 1.63 -20.29 1.63
N GLU A 62 1.60 -20.77 0.39
CA GLU A 62 2.74 -21.40 -0.31
C GLU A 62 3.95 -20.46 -0.49
N ILE A 63 3.77 -19.13 -0.35
CA ILE A 63 4.86 -18.15 -0.43
C ILE A 63 5.71 -18.22 0.84
N ASN A 64 6.77 -19.02 0.77
CA ASN A 64 7.69 -19.26 1.88
C ASN A 64 8.94 -18.36 1.87
N SER A 65 9.28 -17.80 0.71
CA SER A 65 10.43 -16.91 0.54
C SER A 65 9.99 -15.54 0.05
N TRP A 66 10.34 -14.50 0.82
CA TRP A 66 9.97 -13.13 0.51
C TRP A 66 10.88 -12.14 1.23
N GLN A 67 10.88 -10.91 0.74
CA GLN A 67 11.58 -9.79 1.36
C GLN A 67 10.67 -8.56 1.39
N ILE A 68 10.77 -7.79 2.45
CA ILE A 68 10.04 -6.54 2.61
C ILE A 68 10.93 -5.47 3.25
N HIS A 69 10.77 -4.25 2.75
CA HIS A 69 11.31 -3.05 3.38
C HIS A 69 10.14 -2.17 3.80
N ALA A 70 10.10 -1.82 5.08
CA ALA A 70 9.01 -1.10 5.68
C ALA A 70 9.51 0.03 6.58
N ARG A 71 8.63 1.00 6.82
CA ARG A 71 8.75 1.94 7.93
C ARG A 71 7.61 1.70 8.87
N ALA A 72 7.91 1.66 10.16
CA ALA A 72 6.91 1.47 11.20
C ALA A 72 7.00 2.59 12.23
N VAL A 73 5.87 2.83 12.89
CA VAL A 73 5.76 3.68 14.07
C VAL A 73 5.26 2.81 15.20
N ILE A 74 6.05 2.69 16.26
CA ILE A 74 5.79 1.81 17.39
C ILE A 74 5.52 2.69 18.61
N PHE A 75 4.40 2.42 19.28
CA PHE A 75 3.99 3.14 20.49
C PHE A 75 4.28 2.27 21.70
N VAL A 76 5.08 2.79 22.64
CA VAL A 76 5.45 2.09 23.88
C VAL A 76 5.20 3.02 25.05
N GLY A 77 4.14 2.76 25.82
CA GLY A 77 3.72 3.69 26.87
C GLY A 77 3.38 5.07 26.30
N ARG A 78 4.22 6.08 26.60
CA ARG A 78 4.09 7.45 26.08
C ARG A 78 5.09 7.78 24.97
N GLU A 79 5.96 6.84 24.63
CA GLU A 79 7.03 7.03 23.66
C GLU A 79 6.61 6.53 22.28
N VAL A 80 7.14 7.18 21.26
CA VAL A 80 6.85 6.87 19.85
C VAL A 80 8.18 6.66 19.15
N TYR A 81 8.35 5.49 18.57
CA TYR A 81 9.55 5.06 17.87
C TYR A 81 9.26 4.94 16.39
N GLN A 82 9.90 5.76 15.57
CA GLN A 82 9.87 5.60 14.11
C GLN A 82 11.07 4.79 13.68
N VAL A 83 10.84 3.63 13.05
CA VAL A 83 11.89 2.67 12.73
C VAL A 83 11.85 2.25 11.27
N GLY A 84 13.03 1.95 10.72
CA GLY A 84 13.17 1.20 9.47
C GLY A 84 13.17 -0.30 9.77
N ILE A 85 12.51 -1.09 8.94
CA ILE A 85 12.49 -2.55 9.05
C ILE A 85 12.85 -3.15 7.69
N SER A 86 13.84 -4.01 7.67
CA SER A 86 14.15 -4.90 6.55
C SER A 86 13.96 -6.33 7.03
N TRP A 87 13.03 -7.06 6.40
CA TRP A 87 12.76 -8.44 6.76
C TRP A 87 12.89 -9.32 5.54
N GLN A 88 13.85 -10.25 5.60
CA GLN A 88 14.01 -11.34 4.66
C GLN A 88 13.60 -12.65 5.34
N ARG A 89 12.77 -13.42 4.65
CA ARG A 89 12.33 -14.74 5.10
C ARG A 89 12.56 -15.76 4.00
N GLU A 90 13.02 -16.92 4.42
CA GLU A 90 12.98 -18.19 3.69
C GLU A 90 12.17 -19.21 4.51
N ILE A 91 12.07 -20.45 4.06
CA ILE A 91 11.17 -21.49 4.60
C ILE A 91 11.20 -21.53 6.15
N ASP A 92 12.35 -21.89 6.72
CA ASP A 92 12.54 -22.05 8.18
C ASP A 92 13.43 -20.98 8.80
N GLN A 93 13.81 -19.97 8.02
CA GLN A 93 14.82 -19.01 8.42
C GLN A 93 14.36 -17.60 8.13
N PHE A 94 14.71 -16.69 9.02
CA PHE A 94 14.47 -15.29 8.76
C PHE A 94 15.56 -14.42 9.36
N VAL A 95 15.63 -13.21 8.82
CA VAL A 95 16.43 -12.11 9.33
C VAL A 95 15.57 -10.87 9.31
N ILE A 96 15.41 -10.25 10.48
CA ILE A 96 14.81 -8.94 10.65
C ILE A 96 15.91 -7.98 11.11
N VAL A 97 16.11 -6.92 10.34
CA VAL A 97 16.96 -5.80 10.68
C VAL A 97 16.07 -4.61 11.01
N ILE A 98 16.25 -4.06 12.21
CA ILE A 98 15.50 -2.92 12.71
C ILE A 98 16.47 -1.76 12.88
N GLU A 99 16.23 -0.70 12.14
CA GLU A 99 17.00 0.54 12.17
C GLU A 99 16.31 1.50 13.13
N ALA A 100 16.91 1.73 14.29
CA ALA A 100 16.39 2.65 15.29
C ALA A 100 16.61 4.11 14.86
N PRO A 101 15.71 5.03 15.26
CA PRO A 101 15.84 6.44 14.92
C PRO A 101 17.11 7.05 15.53
N PHE A 102 17.60 8.14 14.92
CA PHE A 102 18.72 8.96 15.41
C PHE A 102 20.05 8.23 15.64
N GLY A 103 20.31 7.14 14.92
CA GLY A 103 21.60 6.43 15.04
C GLY A 103 21.75 5.68 16.36
N SER A 104 20.66 5.42 17.09
CA SER A 104 20.63 4.50 18.24
C SER A 104 21.01 3.06 17.88
N GLY A 105 21.23 2.79 16.59
CA GLY A 105 21.89 1.61 16.07
C GLY A 105 20.95 0.69 15.32
N VAL A 106 21.45 -0.52 15.07
CA VAL A 106 20.76 -1.56 14.31
C VAL A 106 20.57 -2.78 15.22
N PHE A 107 19.33 -3.22 15.35
CA PHE A 107 18.99 -4.48 15.99
C PHE A 107 18.82 -5.55 14.91
N ARG A 108 19.41 -6.72 15.12
CA ARG A 108 19.32 -7.83 14.18
C ARG A 108 18.76 -9.05 14.88
N LEU A 109 17.54 -9.42 14.51
CA LEU A 109 16.82 -10.59 15.01
C LEU A 109 16.82 -11.65 13.91
N GLU A 110 17.36 -12.83 14.18
CA GLU A 110 17.53 -13.88 13.18
C GLU A 110 17.35 -15.28 13.75
N THR A 111 16.99 -16.23 12.88
CA THR A 111 17.08 -17.65 13.21
C THR A 111 18.54 -18.01 13.50
N ASN A 112 18.80 -18.56 14.66
CA ASN A 112 20.10 -19.08 15.05
C ASN A 112 20.39 -20.38 14.30
N GLN A 113 21.41 -20.36 13.43
CA GLN A 113 21.86 -21.54 12.69
C GLN A 113 22.97 -22.34 13.43
N GLN A 114 23.47 -21.84 14.57
CA GLN A 114 24.51 -22.56 15.31
C GLN A 114 23.93 -23.71 16.13
N ALA A 115 24.56 -24.88 15.96
CA ALA A 115 24.09 -26.17 16.43
C ALA A 115 24.28 -26.41 17.94
N GLU A 116 23.29 -27.15 18.47
CA GLU A 116 23.16 -27.84 19.76
C GLU A 116 23.43 -27.04 21.05
N GLY A 117 22.33 -26.76 21.77
CA GLY A 117 22.34 -26.26 23.16
C GLY A 117 22.00 -24.78 23.32
N LEU A 118 21.85 -24.03 22.23
CA LEU A 118 21.37 -22.65 22.25
C LEU A 118 19.95 -22.55 21.68
N PRO A 119 19.13 -21.60 22.18
CA PRO A 119 17.81 -21.34 21.62
C PRO A 119 17.85 -20.96 20.13
N PRO A 120 16.75 -21.20 19.38
CA PRO A 120 16.68 -21.05 17.93
C PRO A 120 16.59 -19.59 17.46
N ILE A 121 16.39 -18.61 18.34
CA ILE A 121 16.32 -17.20 17.97
C ILE A 121 17.49 -16.44 18.60
N LYS A 122 18.12 -15.58 17.79
CA LYS A 122 19.23 -14.73 18.18
C LYS A 122 18.89 -13.26 17.95
N LEU A 123 19.14 -12.41 18.94
CA LEU A 123 19.07 -10.97 18.83
C LEU A 123 20.47 -10.36 19.04
N SER A 124 20.98 -9.66 18.04
CA SER A 124 22.22 -8.88 18.14
C SER A 124 21.89 -7.39 18.32
N MET A 125 22.50 -6.77 19.32
CA MET A 125 22.28 -5.38 19.71
C MET A 125 23.37 -4.45 19.15
N PRO A 126 23.12 -3.13 19.05
CA PRO A 126 24.08 -2.17 18.50
C PRO A 126 25.43 -2.09 19.22
N ASP A 127 25.46 -2.43 20.51
CA ASP A 127 26.66 -2.41 21.36
C ASP A 127 27.49 -3.70 21.26
N GLY A 128 27.07 -4.65 20.41
CA GLY A 128 27.74 -5.93 20.19
C GLY A 128 27.27 -7.05 21.13
N GLN A 129 26.37 -6.78 22.08
CA GLN A 129 25.77 -7.83 22.89
C GLN A 129 24.84 -8.72 22.06
N VAL A 130 24.79 -10.00 22.41
CA VAL A 130 23.96 -11.02 21.75
C VAL A 130 23.14 -11.77 22.79
N LEU A 131 21.85 -11.92 22.53
CA LEU A 131 20.91 -12.67 23.37
C LEU A 131 20.24 -13.76 22.55
N PHE A 132 19.87 -14.83 23.25
CA PHE A 132 19.17 -15.99 22.67
C PHE A 132 17.91 -16.28 23.47
N ASP A 133 16.86 -16.72 22.79
CA ASP A 133 15.60 -17.17 23.41
C ASP A 133 14.83 -18.10 22.46
N GLU A 134 13.83 -18.78 22.99
CA GLU A 134 12.93 -19.64 22.21
C GLU A 134 11.96 -18.80 21.35
N SER A 135 11.71 -17.55 21.76
CA SER A 135 10.78 -16.65 21.07
C SER A 135 11.41 -15.31 20.70
N ALA A 136 11.20 -14.92 19.45
CA ALA A 136 11.52 -13.59 18.95
C ALA A 136 10.79 -12.49 19.72
N GLU A 137 9.50 -12.71 20.00
CA GLU A 137 8.65 -11.78 20.73
C GLU A 137 9.15 -11.56 22.17
N VAL A 138 9.67 -12.61 22.83
CA VAL A 138 10.28 -12.51 24.16
C VAL A 138 11.54 -11.64 24.11
N LEU A 139 12.42 -11.85 23.13
CA LEU A 139 13.64 -11.02 22.97
C LEU A 139 13.30 -9.55 22.73
N LEU A 140 12.38 -9.26 21.81
CA LEU A 140 11.97 -7.89 21.50
C LEU A 140 11.29 -7.21 22.70
N THR A 141 10.45 -7.93 23.43
CA THR A 141 9.80 -7.39 24.63
C THR A 141 10.83 -7.12 25.73
N ARG A 142 11.79 -8.02 25.95
CA ARG A 142 12.80 -7.88 27.01
C ARG A 142 13.77 -6.73 26.74
N VAL A 143 14.21 -6.57 25.49
CA VAL A 143 15.25 -5.59 25.12
C VAL A 143 14.65 -4.23 24.77
N LEU A 144 13.56 -4.21 24.02
CA LEU A 144 12.99 -2.98 23.45
C LEU A 144 11.69 -2.57 24.15
N GLY A 145 11.08 -3.45 24.96
CA GLY A 145 9.75 -3.23 25.51
C GLY A 145 8.63 -3.38 24.48
N TRP A 146 8.93 -3.92 23.29
CA TRP A 146 8.00 -3.98 22.17
C TRP A 146 7.24 -5.30 22.16
N SER A 147 5.92 -5.25 22.35
CA SER A 147 5.03 -6.38 22.13
C SER A 147 4.68 -6.49 20.64
N PHE A 148 5.55 -7.13 19.87
CA PHE A 148 5.40 -7.23 18.42
C PHE A 148 5.11 -8.68 18.00
N PRO A 149 3.92 -9.01 17.46
CA PRO A 149 3.55 -10.39 17.15
C PRO A 149 4.22 -10.84 15.84
N ILE A 150 5.50 -11.25 15.91
CA ILE A 150 6.28 -11.71 14.76
C ILE A 150 5.57 -12.85 14.03
N SER A 151 5.05 -13.81 14.79
CA SER A 151 4.24 -14.93 14.27
C SER A 151 3.02 -14.47 13.46
N GLY A 152 2.26 -13.49 13.95
CA GLY A 152 1.09 -12.99 13.24
C GLY A 152 1.43 -12.08 12.06
N LEU A 153 2.47 -11.27 12.19
CA LEU A 153 2.91 -10.37 11.13
C LEU A 153 3.41 -11.14 9.90
N LYS A 154 4.00 -12.32 10.09
CA LYS A 154 4.35 -13.25 8.99
C LYS A 154 3.13 -13.52 8.09
N SER A 155 1.95 -13.71 8.65
CA SER A 155 0.71 -13.94 7.89
C SER A 155 0.18 -12.62 7.29
N TRP A 156 0.15 -11.55 8.09
CA TRP A 156 -0.38 -10.26 7.64
C TRP A 156 0.40 -9.64 6.49
N ILE A 157 1.72 -9.81 6.43
CA ILE A 157 2.55 -9.34 5.30
C ILE A 157 2.13 -10.01 4.00
N LYS A 158 1.69 -11.29 4.05
CA LYS A 158 1.17 -12.02 2.89
C LYS A 158 -0.28 -11.65 2.56
N GLY A 159 -0.95 -10.82 3.38
CA GLY A 159 -2.37 -10.53 3.24
C GLY A 159 -3.29 -11.63 3.77
N LEU A 160 -2.75 -12.57 4.55
CA LEU A 160 -3.53 -13.64 5.18
C LEU A 160 -4.13 -13.16 6.51
N PRO A 161 -5.40 -13.46 6.80
CA PRO A 161 -5.96 -13.29 8.13
C PRO A 161 -5.30 -14.27 9.12
N LEU A 162 -5.40 -13.96 10.42
CA LEU A 162 -5.01 -14.86 11.51
C LEU A 162 -6.03 -15.98 11.71
#